data_AF-A0A838BR40-F1
#
_entry.id   AF-A0A838BR40-F1
#
_cell.length_a   1.000
_cell.length_b   1.000
_cell.length_c   1.000
_cell.angle_alpha   90.00
_cell.angle_beta   90.00
_cell.angle_gamma   90.00
#
_symmetry.space_group_name_H-M   'P 1'
#
loop_
_entity.id
_entity.type
_entity.pdbx_description
1 polymer ?
#
loop_
_entity_poly.entity_id
_entity_poly.type
_entity_poly.pdbx_seq_one_letter_code
_entity_poly.pdbx_strand_id
1 'polypeptide(L)'
;MNTLLLSSPEKLARLRAELSRSAEHAKQVYLADLDDCGVKWKDGRYRCKAVGCPRCTRTIIGQQQRKAHAFFEQMVGRPTNSDMALLTVVGNGTRHLGELRGNIEAMYKAARYRVGCLSSVSRWSTFAALGYYEVDAVGGEHLPLLGTERRALLPEIAPISISQDGPTWIPSYHAIVHTGRLGIAEVQEEFSRTWPVPGQVHVKRFQPVRSVEDNISKVVSYSLKNTCQIEIPTQMENGRWGKVYEPWPVSWQADYFTWLHQRRNGFEFLRFSISPASSRIIRDLPCHNVDNTVSSFEVEPMPILF
;
A
#
# COMPACT_ATOMS: atom_id res chain seq x y z
N MET A 1 -29.43 -2.13 6.43
CA MET A 1 -28.71 -2.60 7.64
C MET A 1 -27.47 -1.75 7.83
N ASN A 2 -27.37 -1.01 8.94
CA ASN A 2 -26.21 -0.18 9.28
C ASN A 2 -25.03 -1.07 9.65
N THR A 3 -24.09 -1.29 8.72
CA THR A 3 -22.78 -1.85 9.06
C THR A 3 -22.03 -0.77 9.85
N LEU A 4 -22.20 -0.79 11.17
CA LEU A 4 -21.55 0.13 12.10
C LEU A 4 -20.03 0.01 11.89
N LEU A 5 -19.44 1.04 11.29
CA LEU A 5 -18.00 1.24 11.29
C LEU A 5 -17.57 1.33 12.76
N LEU A 6 -17.03 0.23 13.29
CA LEU A 6 -16.55 0.18 14.67
C LEU A 6 -15.59 1.35 14.91
N SER A 7 -15.78 2.01 16.04
CA SER A 7 -14.91 3.08 16.46
C SER A 7 -13.49 2.56 16.63
N SER A 8 -12.50 3.42 16.44
CA SER A 8 -11.09 3.05 16.62
C SER A 8 -10.78 2.34 17.95
N PRO A 9 -11.39 2.72 19.09
CA PRO A 9 -11.24 2.00 20.37
C PRO A 9 -11.78 0.57 20.36
N GLU A 10 -12.98 0.35 19.79
CA GLU A 10 -13.60 -0.99 19.74
C GLU A 10 -12.81 -1.95 18.85
N LYS A 11 -12.32 -1.48 17.71
CA LYS A 11 -11.44 -2.27 16.83
C LYS A 11 -10.19 -2.74 17.56
N LEU A 12 -9.55 -1.83 18.30
CA LEU A 12 -8.36 -2.14 19.08
C LEU A 12 -8.66 -3.12 20.23
N ALA A 13 -9.78 -2.95 20.93
CA ALA A 13 -10.19 -3.86 21.99
C ALA A 13 -10.42 -5.29 21.48
N ARG A 14 -11.08 -5.45 20.33
CA ARG A 14 -11.26 -6.77 19.69
C ARG A 14 -9.93 -7.39 19.27
N LEU A 15 -9.03 -6.61 18.67
CA LEU A 15 -7.69 -7.08 18.30
C LEU A 15 -6.90 -7.56 19.52
N ARG A 16 -6.91 -6.81 20.62
CA ARG A 16 -6.25 -7.21 21.88
C ARG A 16 -6.83 -8.50 22.45
N ALA A 17 -8.16 -8.64 22.45
CA ALA A 17 -8.83 -9.84 22.93
C ALA A 17 -8.52 -11.08 22.08
N GLU A 18 -8.29 -10.90 20.78
CA GLU A 18 -7.86 -11.99 19.90
C GLU A 18 -6.40 -12.37 20.15
N LEU A 19 -5.51 -11.37 20.26
CA LEU A 19 -4.09 -11.60 20.53
C LEU A 19 -3.86 -12.29 21.88
N SER A 20 -4.63 -11.92 22.91
CA SER A 20 -4.48 -12.49 24.27
C SER A 20 -4.86 -13.97 24.37
N ARG A 21 -5.66 -14.48 23.43
CA ARG A 21 -6.03 -15.91 23.36
C ARG A 21 -4.95 -16.78 22.73
N SER A 22 -4.00 -16.19 22.00
CA SER A 22 -2.96 -16.95 21.31
C SER A 22 -1.79 -17.27 22.23
N ALA A 23 -1.25 -18.49 22.14
CA ALA A 23 0.01 -18.84 22.80
C ALA A 23 1.26 -18.46 21.99
N GLU A 24 1.11 -17.92 20.78
CA GLU A 24 2.24 -17.58 19.92
C GLU A 24 3.03 -16.39 20.48
N HIS A 25 4.34 -16.58 20.67
CA HIS A 25 5.22 -15.56 21.23
C HIS A 25 5.16 -14.23 20.48
N ALA A 26 5.11 -14.26 19.15
CA ALA A 26 5.04 -13.04 18.34
C ALA A 26 3.77 -12.21 18.58
N LYS A 27 2.63 -12.88 18.77
CA LYS A 27 1.35 -12.22 19.10
C LYS A 27 1.37 -11.64 20.50
N GLN A 28 2.01 -12.31 21.45
CA GLN A 28 2.19 -11.82 22.81
C GLN A 28 3.11 -10.60 22.88
N VAL A 29 4.22 -10.61 22.13
CA VAL A 29 5.11 -9.43 22.00
C VAL A 29 4.33 -8.25 21.40
N TYR A 30 3.58 -8.49 20.33
CA TYR A 30 2.77 -7.45 19.70
C TYR A 30 1.70 -6.89 20.66
N LEU A 31 1.03 -7.74 21.42
CA LEU A 31 0.05 -7.33 22.43
C LEU A 31 0.67 -6.45 23.52
N ALA A 32 1.81 -6.87 24.09
CA ALA A 32 2.52 -6.10 25.11
C ALA A 32 2.85 -4.68 24.61
N ASP A 33 3.35 -4.57 23.38
CA ASP A 33 3.64 -3.29 22.76
C ASP A 33 2.39 -2.41 22.55
N LEU A 34 1.26 -3.02 22.17
CA LEU A 34 -0.01 -2.29 22.07
C LEU A 34 -0.49 -1.79 23.43
N ASP A 35 -0.28 -2.53 24.50
CA ASP A 35 -0.72 -2.18 25.86
C ASP A 35 0.12 -1.06 26.46
N ASP A 36 1.44 -1.10 26.23
CA ASP A 36 2.36 -0.05 26.68
C ASP A 36 2.22 1.23 25.88
N CYS A 37 1.62 1.19 24.69
CA CYS A 37 1.53 2.35 23.81
C CYS A 37 0.82 3.53 24.47
N GLY A 38 1.54 4.64 24.62
CA GLY A 38 1.11 5.89 25.22
C GLY A 38 1.27 6.01 26.73
N VAL A 39 1.84 5.00 27.39
CA VAL A 39 2.36 5.11 28.74
C VAL A 39 3.36 6.27 28.79
N LYS A 40 3.26 7.10 29.83
CA LYS A 40 4.10 8.28 30.00
C LYS A 40 5.48 7.85 30.51
N TRP A 41 6.52 8.26 29.80
CA TRP A 41 7.93 8.12 30.20
C TRP A 41 8.50 9.50 30.56
N LYS A 42 9.75 9.56 31.03
CA LYS A 42 10.41 10.80 31.47
C LYS A 42 10.36 11.91 30.40
N ASP A 43 10.60 11.54 29.14
CA ASP A 43 10.71 12.49 28.01
C ASP A 43 9.58 12.36 26.97
N GLY A 44 8.41 11.86 27.38
CA GLY A 44 7.24 11.82 26.49
C GLY A 44 6.30 10.65 26.74
N ARG A 45 5.76 10.08 25.66
CA ARG A 45 4.89 8.91 25.71
C ARG A 45 5.43 7.84 24.80
N TYR A 46 5.45 6.60 25.26
CA TYR A 46 5.82 5.46 24.43
C TYR A 46 4.94 5.38 23.18
N ARG A 47 5.56 4.97 22.07
CA ARG A 47 4.92 4.74 20.78
C ARG A 47 5.42 3.42 20.26
N CYS A 48 4.56 2.41 20.25
CA CYS A 48 4.92 1.07 19.75
C CYS A 48 5.18 1.01 18.25
N LYS A 49 4.83 2.08 17.50
CA LYS A 49 4.99 2.17 16.03
C LYS A 49 4.32 1.04 15.24
N ALA A 50 3.42 0.27 15.85
CA ALA A 50 2.70 -0.78 15.16
C ALA A 50 1.59 -0.24 14.26
N VAL A 51 1.39 -0.89 13.10
CA VAL A 51 0.42 -0.47 12.08
C VAL A 51 -1.04 -0.61 12.56
N GLY A 52 -1.33 -1.64 13.35
CA GLY A 52 -2.65 -1.82 13.97
C GLY A 52 -2.93 -0.88 15.14
N CYS A 53 -1.96 -0.06 15.58
CA CYS A 53 -2.14 0.90 16.67
C CYS A 53 -2.65 2.25 16.13
N PRO A 54 -3.93 2.63 16.35
CA PRO A 54 -4.51 3.83 15.74
C PRO A 54 -3.78 5.13 16.10
N ARG A 55 -3.22 5.20 17.31
CA ARG A 55 -2.45 6.34 17.80
C ARG A 55 -1.14 6.52 17.01
N CYS A 56 -0.42 5.43 16.79
CA CYS A 56 0.82 5.44 16.02
C CYS A 56 0.51 5.70 14.54
N THR A 57 -0.49 5.03 13.97
CA THR A 57 -0.92 5.21 12.57
C THR A 57 -1.24 6.66 12.26
N ARG A 58 -2.05 7.34 13.06
CA ARG A 58 -2.38 8.76 12.84
C ARG A 58 -1.14 9.66 12.86
N THR A 59 -0.22 9.41 13.80
CA THR A 59 1.02 10.18 13.94
C THR A 59 1.92 9.97 12.72
N ILE A 60 2.07 8.72 12.29
CA ILE A 60 2.93 8.34 11.17
C ILE A 60 2.35 8.82 9.85
N ILE A 61 1.03 8.74 9.64
CA ILE A 61 0.36 9.35 8.47
C ILE A 61 0.74 10.83 8.37
N GLY A 62 0.60 11.60 9.46
CA GLY A 62 0.97 13.02 9.45
C GLY A 62 2.45 13.27 9.13
N GLN A 63 3.35 12.40 9.60
CA GLN A 63 4.77 12.48 9.26
C GLN A 63 5.03 12.14 7.79
N GLN A 64 4.36 11.12 7.26
CA GLN A 64 4.50 10.68 5.87
C GLN A 64 3.92 11.71 4.88
N GLN A 65 2.85 12.40 5.25
CA GLN A 65 2.30 13.52 4.45
C GLN A 65 3.33 14.64 4.27
N ARG A 66 4.00 15.05 5.36
CA ARG A 66 5.07 16.05 5.30
C ARG A 66 6.27 15.57 4.47
N LYS A 67 6.69 14.32 4.67
CA LYS A 67 7.78 13.71 3.89
C LYS A 67 7.45 13.62 2.40
N ALA A 68 6.20 13.31 2.06
CA ALA A 68 5.76 13.23 0.67
C ALA A 68 5.78 14.59 -0.01
N HIS A 69 5.30 15.62 0.68
CA HIS A 69 5.37 16.99 0.18
C HIS A 69 6.82 17.44 -0.04
N ALA A 70 7.68 17.29 0.96
CA ALA A 70 9.10 17.64 0.87
C ALA A 70 9.83 16.84 -0.23
N PHE A 71 9.49 15.57 -0.44
CA PHE A 71 10.06 14.76 -1.51
C PHE A 71 9.78 15.36 -2.88
N PHE A 72 8.54 15.70 -3.21
CA PHE A 72 8.22 16.29 -4.51
C PHE A 72 8.75 17.71 -4.63
N GLU A 73 8.76 18.49 -3.54
CA GLU A 73 9.36 19.81 -3.55
C GLU A 73 10.85 19.77 -3.90
N GLN A 74 11.59 18.82 -3.29
CA GLN A 74 13.00 18.62 -3.54
C GLN A 74 13.30 18.06 -4.95
N MET A 75 12.48 17.12 -5.43
CA MET A 75 12.77 16.39 -6.67
C MET A 75 12.36 17.17 -7.93
N VAL A 76 11.26 17.92 -7.86
CA VAL A 76 10.66 18.55 -9.04
C VAL A 76 10.30 20.03 -8.83
N GLY A 77 10.72 20.63 -7.72
CA GLY A 77 10.48 22.04 -7.42
C GLY A 77 9.04 22.29 -7.00
N ARG A 78 8.26 23.02 -7.81
CA ARG A 78 6.85 23.32 -7.47
C ARG A 78 5.91 22.49 -8.34
N PRO A 79 5.53 21.27 -7.92
CA PRO A 79 4.62 20.44 -8.70
C PRO A 79 3.24 21.10 -8.83
N THR A 80 2.56 20.84 -9.95
CA THR A 80 1.17 21.25 -10.15
C THR A 80 0.26 20.02 -10.25
N ASN A 81 -1.05 20.19 -10.06
CA ASN A 81 -1.99 19.07 -10.20
C ASN A 81 -1.99 18.43 -11.60
N SER A 82 -1.65 19.19 -12.66
CA SER A 82 -1.59 18.65 -14.02
C SER A 82 -0.41 17.70 -14.23
N ASP A 83 0.65 17.87 -13.43
CA ASP A 83 1.89 17.11 -13.54
C ASP A 83 1.93 15.94 -12.56
N MET A 84 0.84 15.71 -11.81
CA MET A 84 0.77 14.75 -10.71
C MET A 84 -0.39 13.78 -10.90
N ALA A 85 -0.13 12.51 -10.61
CA ALA A 85 -1.12 11.46 -10.66
C ALA A 85 -0.98 10.48 -9.48
N LEU A 86 -2.06 9.75 -9.22
CA LEU A 86 -2.08 8.53 -8.43
C LEU A 86 -1.95 7.35 -9.38
N LEU A 87 -0.89 6.58 -9.22
CA LEU A 87 -0.69 5.27 -9.83
C LEU A 87 -1.03 4.20 -8.78
N THR A 88 -1.96 3.31 -9.11
CA THR A 88 -2.27 2.12 -8.33
C THR A 88 -1.81 0.90 -9.11
N VAL A 89 -1.12 -0.02 -8.43
CA VAL A 89 -0.77 -1.33 -8.98
C VAL A 89 -1.16 -2.43 -8.00
N VAL A 90 -1.87 -3.44 -8.50
CA VAL A 90 -2.25 -4.64 -7.74
C VAL A 90 -1.28 -5.77 -8.13
N GLY A 91 -0.61 -6.34 -7.13
CA GLY A 91 0.33 -7.44 -7.29
C GLY A 91 -0.33 -8.80 -7.16
N ASN A 92 0.50 -9.84 -7.24
CA ASN A 92 0.04 -11.21 -7.09
C ASN A 92 -0.27 -11.52 -5.62
N GLY A 93 -1.41 -12.16 -5.39
CA GLY A 93 -1.84 -12.57 -4.07
C GLY A 93 -1.13 -13.84 -3.58
N THR A 94 -1.17 -14.06 -2.28
CA THR A 94 -0.68 -15.29 -1.63
C THR A 94 -1.57 -15.67 -0.46
N ARG A 95 -1.67 -16.96 -0.16
CA ARG A 95 -2.34 -17.46 1.06
C ARG A 95 -1.43 -17.37 2.28
N HIS A 96 -0.13 -17.18 2.08
CA HIS A 96 0.87 -17.26 3.13
C HIS A 96 1.51 -15.89 3.39
N LEU A 97 1.33 -15.35 4.60
CA LEU A 97 1.99 -14.10 5.02
C LEU A 97 3.52 -14.18 4.88
N GLY A 98 4.11 -15.38 5.01
CA GLY A 98 5.55 -15.59 4.80
C GLY A 98 6.03 -15.18 3.40
N GLU A 99 5.20 -15.38 2.37
CA GLU A 99 5.51 -15.07 0.97
C GLU A 99 5.21 -13.62 0.60
N LEU A 100 4.29 -12.97 1.33
CA LEU A 100 3.82 -11.62 1.05
C LEU A 100 4.95 -10.59 0.96
N ARG A 101 6.02 -10.79 1.75
CA ARG A 101 7.23 -9.97 1.67
C ARG A 101 7.89 -10.07 0.30
N GLY A 102 8.08 -11.29 -0.20
CA GLY A 102 8.68 -11.53 -1.52
C GLY A 102 7.85 -10.87 -2.62
N ASN A 103 6.52 -10.94 -2.53
CA ASN A 103 5.62 -10.30 -3.49
C ASN A 103 5.77 -8.77 -3.48
N ILE A 104 5.78 -8.14 -2.29
CA ILE A 104 5.98 -6.68 -2.14
C ILE A 104 7.36 -6.26 -2.70
N GLU A 105 8.41 -7.00 -2.36
CA GLU A 105 9.77 -6.74 -2.83
C GLU A 105 9.89 -6.89 -4.36
N ALA A 106 9.24 -7.90 -4.95
CA ALA A 106 9.17 -8.09 -6.39
C ALA A 106 8.46 -6.93 -7.09
N MET A 107 7.35 -6.44 -6.52
CA MET A 107 6.64 -5.26 -7.04
C MET A 107 7.54 -4.02 -7.03
N TYR A 108 8.29 -3.78 -5.96
CA TYR A 108 9.25 -2.67 -5.90
C TYR A 108 10.31 -2.79 -6.99
N LYS A 109 10.96 -3.96 -7.09
CA LYS A 109 12.03 -4.22 -8.05
C LYS A 109 11.54 -4.03 -9.48
N ALA A 110 10.35 -4.54 -9.80
CA ALA A 110 9.71 -4.38 -11.10
C ALA A 110 9.42 -2.91 -11.42
N ALA A 111 8.90 -2.13 -10.46
CA ALA A 111 8.66 -0.70 -10.65
C ALA A 111 9.96 0.09 -10.87
N ARG A 112 10.99 -0.14 -10.04
CA ARG A 112 12.30 0.50 -10.17
C ARG A 112 12.96 0.14 -11.50
N TYR A 113 12.91 -1.13 -11.89
CA TYR A 113 13.45 -1.59 -13.17
C TYR A 113 12.74 -0.93 -14.36
N ARG A 114 11.40 -0.88 -14.36
CA ARG A 114 10.61 -0.24 -15.41
C ARG A 114 10.97 1.25 -15.56
N VAL A 115 11.00 1.99 -14.46
CA VAL A 115 11.38 3.41 -14.49
C VAL A 115 12.84 3.58 -14.92
N GLY A 116 13.74 2.71 -14.45
CA GLY A 116 15.14 2.69 -14.88
C GLY A 116 15.30 2.50 -16.39
N CYS A 117 14.57 1.56 -16.99
CA CYS A 117 14.56 1.34 -18.44
C CYS A 117 14.07 2.59 -19.20
N LEU A 118 13.04 3.24 -18.67
CA LEU A 118 12.43 4.43 -19.29
C LEU A 118 13.27 5.69 -19.09
N SER A 119 14.17 5.72 -18.11
CA SER A 119 14.95 6.93 -17.79
C SER A 119 15.85 7.44 -18.91
N SER A 120 16.25 6.56 -19.84
CA SER A 120 17.01 6.92 -21.05
C SER A 120 16.15 7.68 -22.07
N VAL A 121 14.82 7.57 -21.97
CA VAL A 121 13.86 8.32 -22.78
C VAL A 121 13.68 9.70 -22.16
N SER A 122 14.06 10.74 -22.90
CA SER A 122 14.12 12.13 -22.41
C SER A 122 12.83 12.61 -21.71
N ARG A 123 11.65 12.18 -22.18
CA ARG A 123 10.35 12.54 -21.62
C ARG A 123 10.09 11.94 -20.23
N TRP A 124 10.77 10.85 -19.86
CA TRP A 124 10.67 10.16 -18.56
C TRP A 124 11.74 10.60 -17.56
N SER A 125 12.68 11.46 -17.97
CA SER A 125 13.80 11.92 -17.13
C SER A 125 13.38 12.62 -15.83
N THR A 126 12.19 13.22 -15.80
CA THR A 126 11.63 13.90 -14.62
C THR A 126 10.57 13.07 -13.90
N PHE A 127 10.39 11.81 -14.28
CA PHE A 127 9.46 10.92 -13.60
C PHE A 127 9.97 10.63 -12.19
N ALA A 128 9.13 10.91 -11.20
CA ALA A 128 9.41 10.60 -9.79
C ALA A 128 8.20 9.88 -9.21
N ALA A 129 8.42 8.91 -8.33
CA ALA A 129 7.36 8.20 -7.63
C ALA A 129 7.64 8.10 -6.14
N LEU A 130 6.60 8.28 -5.34
CA LEU A 130 6.60 7.95 -3.91
C LEU A 130 5.37 7.09 -3.63
N GLY A 131 5.62 5.83 -3.26
CA GLY A 131 4.58 4.83 -3.10
C GLY A 131 4.48 4.25 -1.70
N TYR A 132 3.28 3.80 -1.40
CA TYR A 132 2.95 3.11 -0.17
C TYR A 132 2.24 1.80 -0.50
N TYR A 133 2.65 0.73 0.15
CA TYR A 133 2.01 -0.57 0.03
C TYR A 133 0.78 -0.65 0.93
N GLU A 134 -0.32 -1.14 0.37
CA GLU A 134 -1.51 -1.60 1.08
C GLU A 134 -1.60 -3.12 0.86
N VAL A 135 -2.10 -3.84 1.86
CA VAL A 135 -2.42 -5.25 1.69
C VAL A 135 -3.90 -5.37 1.93
N ASP A 136 -4.59 -5.96 0.96
CA ASP A 136 -5.98 -6.35 1.10
C ASP A 136 -6.08 -7.86 1.38
N ALA A 137 -7.23 -8.33 1.84
CA ALA A 137 -7.49 -9.74 2.10
C ALA A 137 -8.88 -10.12 1.63
N VAL A 138 -8.98 -11.26 0.94
CA VAL A 138 -10.25 -11.82 0.43
C VAL A 138 -10.29 -13.32 0.71
N GLY A 139 -11.38 -13.79 1.31
CA GLY A 139 -11.67 -15.22 1.44
C GLY A 139 -12.55 -15.75 0.30
N GLY A 140 -12.63 -17.07 0.14
CA GLY A 140 -13.43 -17.73 -0.91
C GLY A 140 -14.92 -17.38 -0.85
N GLU A 141 -15.45 -17.22 0.36
CA GLU A 141 -16.83 -16.83 0.67
C GLU A 141 -17.19 -15.43 0.15
N HIS A 142 -16.19 -14.56 -0.02
CA HIS A 142 -16.40 -13.18 -0.46
C HIS A 142 -16.43 -13.05 -1.98
N LEU A 143 -15.89 -14.02 -2.75
CA LEU A 143 -15.80 -13.94 -4.22
C LEU A 143 -17.13 -13.61 -4.91
N PRO A 144 -18.28 -14.22 -4.55
CA PRO A 144 -19.56 -13.93 -5.18
C PRO A 144 -20.09 -12.51 -4.87
N LEU A 145 -19.51 -11.84 -3.87
CA LEU A 145 -19.93 -10.53 -3.38
C LEU A 145 -19.09 -9.40 -3.98
N LEU A 146 -17.93 -9.69 -4.57
CA LEU A 146 -17.03 -8.67 -5.13
C LEU A 146 -17.59 -8.03 -6.39
N GLY A 147 -17.23 -6.75 -6.63
CA GLY A 147 -17.57 -6.06 -7.87
C GLY A 147 -16.93 -6.66 -9.12
N THR A 148 -17.53 -6.39 -10.27
CA THR A 148 -17.19 -7.00 -11.57
C THR A 148 -15.70 -6.90 -11.91
N GLU A 149 -15.10 -5.72 -11.76
CA GLU A 149 -13.68 -5.51 -12.07
C GLU A 149 -12.77 -6.37 -11.21
N ARG A 150 -13.02 -6.39 -9.89
CA ARG A 150 -12.22 -7.17 -8.94
C ARG A 150 -12.42 -8.68 -9.14
N ARG A 151 -13.66 -9.10 -9.44
CA ARG A 151 -13.99 -10.50 -9.74
C ARG A 151 -13.33 -10.98 -11.03
N ALA A 152 -13.16 -10.12 -12.02
CA ALA A 152 -12.44 -10.43 -13.26
C ALA A 152 -10.93 -10.47 -13.06
N LEU A 153 -10.38 -9.60 -12.20
CA LEU A 153 -8.95 -9.51 -11.93
C LEU A 153 -8.43 -10.68 -11.07
N LEU A 154 -9.14 -11.06 -10.00
CA LEU A 154 -8.62 -12.01 -9.00
C LEU A 154 -8.21 -13.39 -9.54
N PRO A 155 -8.95 -14.04 -10.45
CA PRO A 155 -8.57 -15.36 -10.98
C PRO A 155 -7.17 -15.39 -11.60
N GLU A 156 -6.69 -14.27 -12.14
CA GLU A 156 -5.41 -14.17 -12.84
C GLU A 156 -4.24 -13.88 -11.87
N ILE A 157 -4.49 -13.11 -10.80
CA ILE A 157 -3.42 -12.60 -9.92
C ILE A 157 -3.36 -13.29 -8.57
N ALA A 158 -4.46 -13.92 -8.16
CA ALA A 158 -4.65 -14.54 -6.87
C ALA A 158 -5.75 -15.59 -6.98
N PRO A 159 -5.51 -16.76 -7.59
CA PRO A 159 -6.53 -17.79 -7.73
C PRO A 159 -7.09 -18.21 -6.36
N ILE A 160 -8.39 -17.97 -6.14
CA ILE A 160 -9.09 -18.31 -4.88
C ILE A 160 -10.19 -19.32 -5.20
N SER A 161 -10.24 -20.43 -4.48
CA SER A 161 -11.39 -21.34 -4.52
C SER A 161 -12.52 -20.83 -3.63
N ILE A 162 -13.78 -21.02 -4.02
CA ILE A 162 -14.94 -20.72 -3.15
C ILE A 162 -14.88 -21.53 -1.85
N SER A 163 -14.36 -22.77 -1.91
CA SER A 163 -14.18 -23.64 -0.74
C SER A 163 -12.90 -23.33 0.05
N GLN A 164 -12.18 -22.27 -0.29
CA GLN A 164 -10.92 -21.95 0.37
C GLN A 164 -11.15 -21.38 1.77
N ASP A 165 -10.55 -22.03 2.77
CA ASP A 165 -10.45 -21.47 4.10
C ASP A 165 -9.37 -20.39 4.19
N GLY A 166 -9.72 -19.31 4.89
CA GLY A 166 -8.82 -18.22 5.24
C GLY A 166 -8.57 -17.21 4.12
N PRO A 167 -7.75 -16.18 4.41
CA PRO A 167 -7.54 -15.07 3.51
C PRO A 167 -6.56 -15.42 2.40
N THR A 168 -6.78 -14.83 1.24
CA THR A 168 -5.75 -14.54 0.25
C THR A 168 -5.33 -13.09 0.42
N TRP A 169 -4.06 -12.87 0.73
CA TRP A 169 -3.44 -11.55 0.92
C TRP A 169 -3.03 -10.99 -0.44
N ILE A 170 -3.51 -9.80 -0.77
CA ILE A 170 -3.32 -9.18 -2.08
C ILE A 170 -2.57 -7.86 -1.86
N PRO A 171 -1.25 -7.82 -2.11
CA PRO A 171 -0.50 -6.58 -2.01
C PRO A 171 -0.87 -5.66 -3.18
N SER A 172 -1.07 -4.39 -2.88
CA SER A 172 -1.11 -3.30 -3.84
C SER A 172 -0.13 -2.22 -3.43
N TYR A 173 0.25 -1.35 -4.36
CA TYR A 173 0.78 -0.06 -3.98
C TYR A 173 -0.02 1.07 -4.60
N HIS A 174 0.04 2.19 -3.90
CA HIS A 174 -0.51 3.47 -4.32
C HIS A 174 0.64 4.48 -4.31
N ALA A 175 1.06 4.87 -5.51
CA ALA A 175 2.14 5.80 -5.73
C ALA A 175 1.62 7.15 -6.18
N ILE A 176 2.07 8.19 -5.50
CA ILE A 176 2.05 9.54 -6.05
C ILE A 176 3.16 9.57 -7.09
N VAL A 177 2.83 10.00 -8.32
CA VAL A 177 3.80 10.11 -9.40
C VAL A 177 3.81 11.52 -9.96
N HIS A 178 5.01 12.05 -10.19
CA HIS A 178 5.20 13.23 -11.03
C HIS A 178 5.34 12.75 -12.48
N THR A 179 4.34 13.06 -13.30
CA THR A 179 4.28 12.67 -14.70
C THR A 179 4.95 13.69 -15.62
N GLY A 180 5.16 14.93 -15.14
CA GLY A 180 5.62 16.03 -16.00
C GLY A 180 4.74 16.16 -17.24
N ARG A 181 5.33 16.00 -18.42
CA ARG A 181 4.61 16.08 -19.72
C ARG A 181 4.09 14.73 -20.23
N LEU A 182 4.14 13.67 -19.43
CA LEU A 182 3.62 12.35 -19.80
C LEU A 182 2.10 12.34 -19.69
N GLY A 183 1.44 11.73 -20.68
CA GLY A 183 0.01 11.47 -20.59
C GLY A 183 -0.28 10.36 -19.57
N ILE A 184 -1.44 10.41 -18.89
CA ILE A 184 -1.81 9.33 -17.95
C ILE A 184 -1.94 7.97 -18.66
N ALA A 185 -2.39 7.95 -19.91
CA ALA A 185 -2.49 6.74 -20.71
C ALA A 185 -1.11 6.16 -21.03
N GLU A 186 -0.13 7.02 -21.33
CA GLU A 186 1.27 6.64 -21.57
C GLU A 186 1.89 6.02 -20.31
N VAL A 187 1.66 6.61 -19.13
CA VAL A 187 2.12 6.04 -17.85
C VAL A 187 1.44 4.69 -17.58
N GLN A 188 0.13 4.61 -17.79
CA GLN A 188 -0.61 3.36 -17.58
C GLN A 188 -0.14 2.26 -18.52
N GLU A 189 0.04 2.56 -19.81
CA GLU A 189 0.52 1.61 -20.81
C GLU A 189 1.89 1.04 -20.44
N GLU A 190 2.85 1.89 -20.08
CA GLU A 190 4.20 1.45 -19.73
C GLU A 190 4.25 0.59 -18.45
N PHE A 191 3.44 0.92 -17.46
CA PHE A 191 3.30 0.07 -16.27
C PHE A 191 2.55 -1.23 -16.62
N SER A 192 1.54 -1.20 -17.49
CA SER A 192 0.83 -2.41 -17.95
C SER A 192 1.72 -3.38 -18.74
N ARG A 193 2.84 -2.94 -19.33
CA ARG A 193 3.86 -3.87 -19.88
C ARG A 193 4.52 -4.75 -18.82
N THR A 194 4.46 -4.34 -17.54
CA THR A 194 5.01 -5.09 -16.40
C THR A 194 3.92 -5.84 -15.64
N TRP A 195 2.71 -5.27 -15.58
CA TRP A 195 1.52 -5.86 -14.97
C TRP A 195 0.40 -5.94 -16.02
N PRO A 196 0.42 -7.00 -16.87
CA PRO A 196 -0.38 -7.06 -18.09
C PRO A 196 -1.85 -7.42 -17.85
N VAL A 197 -2.20 -7.90 -16.66
CA VAL A 197 -3.58 -8.33 -16.41
C VAL A 197 -4.50 -7.10 -16.34
N PRO A 198 -5.61 -7.07 -17.09
CA PRO A 198 -6.57 -5.97 -17.05
C PRO A 198 -7.02 -5.65 -15.63
N GLY A 199 -6.91 -4.38 -15.23
CA GLY A 199 -7.27 -3.91 -13.89
C GLY A 199 -6.12 -3.98 -12.86
N GLN A 200 -4.96 -4.55 -13.18
CA GLN A 200 -3.79 -4.48 -12.27
C GLN A 200 -3.25 -3.06 -12.15
N VAL A 201 -3.26 -2.27 -13.23
CA VAL A 201 -2.68 -0.91 -13.27
C VAL A 201 -3.80 0.10 -13.50
N HIS A 202 -3.83 1.14 -12.67
CA HIS A 202 -4.76 2.25 -12.83
C HIS A 202 -4.07 3.57 -12.52
N VAL A 203 -4.16 4.53 -13.44
CA VAL A 203 -3.58 5.87 -13.28
C VAL A 203 -4.67 6.94 -13.28
N LYS A 204 -4.67 7.79 -12.26
CA LYS A 204 -5.66 8.86 -12.10
C LYS A 204 -4.98 10.19 -11.81
N ARG A 205 -5.29 11.23 -12.58
CA ARG A 205 -4.81 12.60 -12.30
C ARG A 205 -5.25 13.08 -10.93
N PHE A 206 -4.43 13.96 -10.35
CA PHE A 206 -4.83 14.73 -9.19
C PHE A 206 -6.07 15.58 -9.49
N GLN A 207 -6.89 15.80 -8.47
CA GLN A 207 -8.12 16.57 -8.65
C GLN A 207 -7.78 18.06 -8.76
N PRO A 208 -8.19 18.74 -9.85
CA PRO A 208 -7.77 20.13 -10.09
C PRO A 208 -8.35 21.12 -9.07
N VAL A 209 -9.49 20.79 -8.47
CA VAL A 209 -10.18 21.63 -7.47
C VAL A 209 -9.56 21.58 -6.06
N ARG A 210 -8.53 20.75 -5.84
CA ARG A 210 -7.82 20.61 -4.57
C ARG A 210 -6.41 21.17 -4.72
N SER A 211 -5.78 21.61 -3.63
CA SER A 211 -4.35 21.90 -3.66
C SER A 211 -3.55 20.61 -3.92
N VAL A 212 -2.30 20.76 -4.37
CA VAL A 212 -1.39 19.61 -4.56
C VAL A 212 -1.14 18.94 -3.20
N GLU A 213 -0.96 19.75 -2.16
CA GLU A 213 -0.80 19.35 -0.75
C GLU A 213 -1.98 18.48 -0.28
N ASP A 214 -3.21 18.88 -0.59
CA ASP A 214 -4.41 18.14 -0.21
C ASP A 214 -4.53 16.82 -0.98
N ASN A 215 -4.18 16.82 -2.27
CA ASN A 215 -4.15 15.59 -3.06
C ASN A 215 -3.10 14.61 -2.52
N ILE A 216 -1.87 15.07 -2.28
CA ILE A 216 -0.80 14.29 -1.65
C ILE A 216 -1.28 13.73 -0.31
N SER A 217 -1.83 14.59 0.55
CA SER A 217 -2.26 14.21 1.90
C SER A 217 -3.36 13.14 1.87
N LYS A 218 -4.28 13.24 0.92
CA LYS A 218 -5.35 12.25 0.73
C LYS A 218 -4.82 10.93 0.19
N VAL A 219 -3.89 10.94 -0.76
CA VAL A 219 -3.26 9.70 -1.24
C VAL A 219 -2.52 9.02 -0.10
N VAL A 220 -1.65 9.72 0.64
CA VAL A 220 -0.91 9.14 1.77
C VAL A 220 -1.87 8.57 2.83
N SER A 221 -2.93 9.31 3.18
CA SER A 221 -3.92 8.83 4.15
C SER A 221 -4.66 7.60 3.66
N TYR A 222 -5.02 7.58 2.37
CA TYR A 222 -5.71 6.46 1.75
C TYR A 222 -4.84 5.21 1.75
N SER A 223 -3.57 5.31 1.37
CA SER A 223 -2.68 4.16 1.27
C SER A 223 -2.27 3.57 2.63
N LEU A 224 -2.22 4.40 3.67
CA LEU A 224 -1.78 3.96 5.01
C LEU A 224 -2.95 3.65 5.96
N LYS A 225 -4.20 3.76 5.52
CA LYS A 225 -5.39 3.55 6.35
C LYS A 225 -5.48 2.13 6.92
N ASN A 226 -4.98 1.12 6.20
CA ASN A 226 -5.09 -0.31 6.50
C ASN A 226 -6.47 -0.66 7.10
N THR A 227 -7.55 -0.42 6.35
CA THR A 227 -8.92 -0.47 6.89
C THR A 227 -9.36 -1.86 7.34
N CYS A 228 -8.69 -2.91 6.85
CA CYS A 228 -9.03 -4.32 7.09
C CYS A 228 -10.50 -4.61 6.81
N GLN A 229 -10.94 -4.22 5.61
CA GLN A 229 -12.33 -4.28 5.18
C GLN A 229 -12.42 -4.71 3.72
N ILE A 230 -13.42 -5.54 3.41
CA ILE A 230 -13.78 -5.94 2.07
C ILE A 230 -14.92 -5.03 1.60
N GLU A 231 -14.73 -4.43 0.43
CA GLU A 231 -15.74 -3.59 -0.21
C GLU A 231 -16.70 -4.47 -1.04
N ILE A 232 -17.98 -4.46 -0.66
CA ILE A 232 -19.05 -5.20 -1.30
C ILE A 232 -19.98 -4.21 -2.00
N PRO A 233 -20.07 -4.20 -3.34
CA PRO A 233 -21.09 -3.42 -4.04
C PRO A 233 -22.47 -3.95 -3.67
N THR A 234 -23.36 -3.04 -3.28
CA THR A 234 -24.75 -3.39 -2.95
C THR A 234 -25.70 -2.46 -3.70
N GLN A 235 -26.85 -2.99 -4.11
CA GLN A 235 -27.95 -2.14 -4.53
C GLN A 235 -28.57 -1.51 -3.27
N MET A 236 -28.71 -0.19 -3.29
CA MET A 236 -29.29 0.58 -2.20
C MET A 236 -30.81 0.70 -2.41
N GLU A 237 -31.56 1.01 -1.34
CA GLU A 237 -33.03 1.15 -1.38
C GLU A 237 -33.52 2.18 -2.42
N ASN A 238 -32.70 3.18 -2.74
CA ASN A 238 -32.98 4.19 -3.76
C ASN A 238 -32.69 3.73 -5.20
N GLY A 239 -32.45 2.43 -5.40
CA GLY A 239 -32.13 1.82 -6.71
C GLY A 239 -30.72 2.11 -7.21
N ARG A 240 -29.91 2.92 -6.51
CA ARG A 240 -28.52 3.21 -6.90
C ARG A 240 -27.57 2.15 -6.35
N TRP A 241 -26.45 1.95 -7.03
CA TRP A 241 -25.35 1.16 -6.50
C TRP A 241 -24.59 1.94 -5.42
N GLY A 242 -24.39 1.29 -4.28
CA GLY A 242 -23.60 1.76 -3.15
C GLY A 242 -22.55 0.72 -2.76
N LYS A 243 -21.93 0.94 -1.59
CA LYS A 243 -20.87 0.08 -1.06
C LYS A 243 -21.16 -0.23 0.41
N VAL A 244 -21.07 -1.50 0.77
CA VAL A 244 -21.01 -1.98 2.15
C VAL A 244 -19.58 -2.44 2.43
N TYR A 245 -19.10 -2.18 3.64
CA TYR A 245 -17.76 -2.58 4.06
C TYR A 245 -17.86 -3.68 5.11
N GLU A 246 -17.47 -4.89 4.75
CA GLU A 246 -17.38 -6.01 5.67
C GLU A 246 -16.00 -6.00 6.36
N PRO A 247 -15.92 -5.93 7.70
CA PRO A 247 -14.64 -6.02 8.39
C PRO A 247 -14.04 -7.42 8.21
N TRP A 248 -12.72 -7.51 8.04
CA TRP A 248 -12.04 -8.81 8.08
C TRP A 248 -12.29 -9.50 9.42
N PRO A 249 -12.33 -10.85 9.45
CA PRO A 249 -12.19 -11.61 10.69
C PRO A 249 -11.04 -11.09 11.54
N VAL A 250 -11.26 -10.99 12.86
CA VAL A 250 -10.27 -10.41 13.79
C VAL A 250 -8.99 -11.26 13.83
N SER A 251 -9.12 -12.57 13.65
CA SER A 251 -7.98 -13.49 13.52
C SER A 251 -7.08 -13.12 12.35
N TRP A 252 -7.65 -12.76 11.19
CA TRP A 252 -6.87 -12.30 10.03
C TRP A 252 -6.13 -11.00 10.33
N GLN A 253 -6.80 -10.06 11.00
CA GLN A 253 -6.17 -8.80 11.43
C GLN A 253 -5.02 -9.06 12.41
N ALA A 254 -5.21 -9.98 13.36
CA ALA A 254 -4.18 -10.36 14.33
C ALA A 254 -2.96 -10.97 13.63
N ASP A 255 -3.16 -11.89 12.69
CA ASP A 255 -2.07 -12.50 11.93
C ASP A 255 -1.32 -11.46 11.08
N TYR A 256 -2.05 -10.64 10.32
CA TYR A 256 -1.46 -9.62 9.46
C TYR A 256 -0.67 -8.57 10.25
N PHE A 257 -1.24 -8.01 11.32
CA PHE A 257 -0.56 -7.00 12.10
C PHE A 257 0.61 -7.58 12.91
N THR A 258 0.53 -8.83 13.37
CA THR A 258 1.66 -9.51 14.00
C THR A 258 2.80 -9.70 13.00
N TRP A 259 2.49 -10.16 11.79
CA TRP A 259 3.48 -10.29 10.70
C TRP A 259 4.14 -8.96 10.34
N LEU A 260 3.36 -7.86 10.25
CA LEU A 260 3.91 -6.52 10.04
C LEU A 260 4.77 -6.05 11.21
N HIS A 261 4.37 -6.36 12.44
CA HIS A 261 5.07 -5.94 13.66
C HIS A 261 6.45 -6.60 13.78
N GLN A 262 6.62 -7.82 13.28
CA GLN A 262 7.91 -8.50 13.20
C GLN A 262 8.91 -7.81 12.25
N ARG A 263 8.49 -6.81 11.46
CA ARG A 263 9.36 -6.06 10.57
C ARG A 263 9.95 -4.86 11.30
N ARG A 264 11.23 -4.59 11.04
CA ARG A 264 11.92 -3.38 11.52
C ARG A 264 11.18 -2.15 10.97
N ASN A 265 10.33 -1.57 11.81
CA ASN A 265 9.39 -0.49 11.48
C ASN A 265 8.44 -0.83 10.31
N GLY A 266 7.31 -1.50 10.61
CA GLY A 266 6.32 -1.92 9.59
C GLY A 266 5.83 -0.80 8.66
N PHE A 267 5.84 0.47 9.07
CA PHE A 267 5.48 1.60 8.20
C PHE A 267 6.57 1.98 7.20
N GLU A 268 7.84 1.74 7.51
CA GLU A 268 8.94 1.94 6.55
C GLU A 268 8.95 0.84 5.50
N PHE A 269 8.66 -0.39 5.91
CA PHE A 269 8.52 -1.53 4.99
C PHE A 269 7.42 -1.28 3.94
N LEU A 270 6.34 -0.58 4.32
CA LEU A 270 5.23 -0.27 3.42
C LEU A 270 5.46 1.00 2.59
N ARG A 271 6.71 1.45 2.38
CA ARG A 271 7.02 2.65 1.61
C ARG A 271 8.17 2.42 0.65
N PHE A 272 8.09 3.01 -0.54
CA PHE A 272 9.21 3.11 -1.46
C PHE A 272 9.24 4.46 -2.17
N SER A 273 10.40 4.85 -2.66
CA SER A 273 10.58 6.00 -3.53
C SER A 273 11.38 5.60 -4.77
N ILE A 274 11.07 6.25 -5.88
CA ILE A 274 11.83 6.22 -7.12
C ILE A 274 12.10 7.68 -7.47
N SER A 275 13.34 8.11 -7.28
CA SER A 275 13.77 9.44 -7.68
C SER A 275 13.89 9.52 -9.20
N PRO A 276 13.81 10.74 -9.79
CA PRO A 276 14.26 10.95 -11.16
C PRO A 276 15.64 10.36 -11.34
N ALA A 277 15.91 9.79 -12.51
CA ALA A 277 17.22 9.22 -12.78
C ALA A 277 18.29 10.31 -12.65
N SER A 278 19.00 10.32 -11.52
CA SER A 278 20.30 10.96 -11.47
C SER A 278 21.17 10.24 -12.49
N SER A 279 22.01 10.98 -13.20
CA SER A 279 22.86 10.55 -14.33
C SER A 279 23.83 9.39 -14.04
N ARG A 280 23.69 8.67 -12.91
CA ARG A 280 24.50 7.52 -12.53
C ARG A 280 23.71 6.21 -12.58
N ILE A 281 24.02 5.46 -13.64
CA ILE A 281 24.17 4.00 -13.68
C ILE A 281 22.87 3.19 -13.66
N ILE A 282 22.18 3.13 -14.81
CA ILE A 282 21.73 1.87 -15.44
C ILE A 282 21.75 2.10 -16.96
N ARG A 283 22.94 2.08 -17.59
CA ARG A 283 23.04 2.22 -19.06
C ARG A 283 23.08 0.89 -19.80
N ASP A 284 23.33 -0.22 -19.10
CA ASP A 284 23.69 -1.49 -19.75
C ASP A 284 22.78 -2.69 -19.44
N LEU A 285 21.58 -2.46 -18.87
CA LEU A 285 20.59 -3.55 -18.75
C LEU A 285 19.68 -3.54 -19.98
N PRO A 286 19.72 -4.58 -20.84
CA PRO A 286 18.75 -4.69 -21.92
C PRO A 286 17.35 -4.81 -21.32
N CYS A 287 16.42 -3.96 -21.77
CA CYS A 287 15.05 -3.82 -21.27
C CYS A 287 14.13 -5.04 -21.52
N HIS A 288 14.68 -6.25 -21.63
CA HIS A 288 13.94 -7.49 -21.85
C HIS A 288 13.54 -8.14 -20.52
N ASN A 289 12.57 -9.04 -20.59
CA ASN A 289 11.73 -9.55 -19.50
C ASN A 289 12.47 -9.79 -18.16
N VAL A 290 11.84 -9.31 -17.07
CA VAL A 290 12.31 -9.53 -15.71
C VAL A 290 12.05 -10.99 -15.33
N ASP A 291 13.09 -11.82 -15.38
CA ASP A 291 13.09 -13.10 -14.67
C ASP A 291 13.34 -12.83 -13.18
N ASN A 292 12.43 -13.34 -12.34
CA ASN A 292 12.37 -13.18 -10.88
C ASN A 292 13.52 -13.89 -10.14
N THR A 293 14.78 -13.54 -10.41
CA THR A 293 15.92 -14.04 -9.64
C THR A 293 16.30 -13.09 -8.52
N VAL A 294 16.19 -13.62 -7.30
CA VAL A 294 16.33 -12.91 -6.03
C VAL A 294 17.81 -12.65 -5.74
N SER A 295 18.25 -11.41 -5.90
CA SER A 295 19.52 -10.91 -5.32
C SER A 295 19.24 -9.81 -4.27
N SER A 296 20.12 -9.77 -3.29
CA SER A 296 20.04 -9.11 -1.98
C SER A 296 19.76 -7.60 -2.03
N PHE A 297 18.92 -7.15 -1.11
CA PHE A 297 18.44 -5.78 -0.95
C PHE A 297 19.46 -4.88 -0.23
N GLU A 298 19.79 -3.73 -0.83
CA GLU A 298 20.01 -2.50 -0.08
C GLU A 298 18.72 -1.68 -0.22
N VAL A 299 17.94 -1.59 0.85
CA VAL A 299 16.93 -0.54 0.97
C VAL A 299 17.76 0.72 1.13
N GLU A 300 17.86 1.59 0.12
CA GLU A 300 18.54 2.88 0.30
C GLU A 300 17.92 3.55 1.54
N PRO A 301 18.65 3.68 2.66
CA PRO A 301 18.14 4.45 3.78
C PRO A 301 18.04 5.88 3.26
N MET A 302 16.82 6.45 3.24
CA MET A 302 16.74 7.89 3.01
C MET A 302 17.63 8.58 4.05
N PRO A 303 18.43 9.58 3.65
CA PRO A 303 19.16 10.38 4.61
C PRO A 303 18.17 10.90 5.65
N ILE A 304 18.53 10.70 6.92
CA ILE A 304 17.85 11.36 8.05
C ILE A 304 18.14 12.85 7.86
N LEU A 305 17.21 13.56 7.22
CA LEU A 305 17.22 15.02 7.23
C LEU A 305 16.76 15.43 8.63
N PHE A 306 17.72 15.93 9.42
CA PHE A 306 17.51 16.56 10.72
C PHE A 306 16.65 17.82 10.57
#